data_AF-D3BSH2-F1
#
_entry.id   AF-D3BSH2-F1
#
_cell.length_a   1.000
_cell.length_b   1.000
_cell.length_c   1.000
_cell.angle_alpha   90.00
_cell.angle_beta   90.00
_cell.angle_gamma   90.00
#
_symmetry.space_group_name_H-M   'P 1'
#
loop_
_entity.id
_entity.type
_entity.pdbx_description
1 polymer ?
#
loop_
_entity_poly.entity_id
_entity_poly.type
_entity_poly.pdbx_seq_one_letter_code
_entity_poly.pdbx_strand_id
1 'polypeptide(L)'
;MSDKDDKNDSSSGSGGGGKEGKVIVSNVSGSTAGSGSGDFHVYRNQRRKELTRLEKLEKGAIIDQENKEFQERREDKIKESEERTAKKSQKRKLKKQQRKHNEIRKKVEVELEKIKQKQNSSKDDDSKEASDKE
;
A
#
# COMPACT_ATOMS: atom_id res chain seq x y z
N MET A 1 14.46 -7.65 18.91
CA MET A 1 13.45 -6.69 19.37
C MET A 1 12.11 -7.23 18.97
N SER A 2 11.42 -7.84 19.92
CA SER A 2 10.17 -8.57 19.75
C SER A 2 9.00 -7.62 19.57
N ASP A 3 8.16 -7.97 18.59
CA ASP A 3 6.87 -7.37 18.29
C ASP A 3 6.03 -7.25 19.57
N LYS A 4 5.67 -6.00 19.91
CA LYS A 4 4.63 -5.77 20.90
C LYS A 4 3.32 -5.92 20.17
N ASP A 5 2.61 -6.98 20.51
CA ASP A 5 1.22 -7.22 20.16
C ASP A 5 0.40 -5.98 20.52
N ASP A 6 0.03 -5.19 19.50
CA ASP A 6 -1.03 -4.19 19.60
C ASP A 6 -2.34 -4.95 19.78
N LYS A 7 -2.65 -5.26 21.04
CA LYS A 7 -3.97 -5.70 21.47
C LYS A 7 -4.95 -4.59 21.13
N ASN A 8 -5.56 -4.75 19.96
CA ASN A 8 -6.73 -4.05 19.52
C ASN A 8 -7.82 -4.30 20.57
N ASP A 9 -7.99 -3.37 21.50
CA ASP A 9 -9.08 -3.36 22.48
C ASP A 9 -10.37 -3.03 21.72
N SER A 10 -10.87 -4.02 20.99
CA SER A 10 -12.22 -4.04 20.47
C SER A 10 -13.14 -4.16 21.68
N SER A 11 -13.38 -3.03 22.36
CA SER A 11 -14.55 -2.86 23.19
C SER A 11 -15.75 -3.10 22.29
N SER A 12 -16.21 -4.33 22.29
CA SER A 12 -17.50 -4.74 21.78
C SER A 12 -18.54 -4.06 22.67
N GLY A 13 -18.73 -2.76 22.43
CA GLY A 13 -19.94 -2.08 22.80
C GLY A 13 -21.06 -2.91 22.20
N SER A 14 -21.77 -3.61 23.08
CA SER A 14 -22.96 -4.41 22.79
C SER A 14 -23.95 -3.54 22.00
N GLY A 15 -23.74 -3.49 20.69
CA GLY A 15 -24.67 -2.99 19.71
C GLY A 15 -25.74 -4.05 19.64
N GLY A 16 -26.70 -3.97 20.57
CA GLY A 16 -27.92 -4.75 20.50
C GLY A 16 -28.48 -4.57 19.11
N GLY A 17 -28.32 -5.60 18.27
CA GLY A 17 -28.85 -5.64 16.93
C GLY A 17 -30.30 -5.20 17.00
N GLY A 18 -30.60 -4.08 16.35
CA GLY A 18 -31.95 -3.56 16.30
C GLY A 18 -32.83 -4.69 15.80
N LYS A 19 -33.74 -5.15 16.65
CA LYS A 19 -34.80 -6.05 16.20
C LYS A 19 -35.55 -5.26 15.13
N GLU A 20 -35.33 -5.59 13.86
CA GLU A 20 -36.06 -5.07 12.70
C GLU A 20 -37.50 -5.61 12.67
N GLY A 21 -38.13 -5.66 13.84
CA GLY A 21 -39.55 -5.91 13.98
C GLY A 21 -40.30 -4.59 13.90
N LYS A 22 -41.46 -4.61 13.26
CA LYS A 22 -42.43 -3.52 13.28
C LYS A 22 -42.59 -3.01 14.72
N VAL A 23 -42.16 -1.77 14.97
CA VAL A 23 -42.34 -1.13 16.28
C VAL A 23 -43.82 -0.83 16.45
N ILE A 24 -44.54 -1.73 17.11
CA ILE A 24 -45.94 -1.53 17.47
C ILE A 24 -45.95 -0.73 18.76
N VAL A 25 -46.34 0.53 18.68
CA VAL A 25 -46.52 1.39 19.86
C VAL A 25 -47.89 1.08 20.45
N SER A 26 -47.93 0.57 21.67
CA SER A 26 -49.15 0.14 22.36
C SER A 26 -50.02 1.29 22.88
N ASN A 27 -49.50 2.52 22.91
CA ASN A 27 -50.11 3.67 23.59
C ASN A 27 -50.47 4.80 22.59
N VAL A 28 -51.04 4.44 21.44
CA VAL A 28 -51.43 5.41 20.41
C VAL A 28 -52.91 5.79 20.62
N SER A 29 -53.16 7.04 21.01
CA SER A 29 -54.50 7.62 20.99
C SER A 29 -54.96 7.86 19.54
N GLY A 30 -56.28 7.84 19.30
CA GLY A 30 -56.83 8.03 17.95
C GLY A 30 -56.41 9.36 17.32
N SER A 31 -56.33 9.41 15.98
CA SER A 31 -55.81 10.58 15.25
C SER A 31 -56.61 11.88 15.44
N THR A 32 -57.83 11.79 15.98
CA THR A 32 -58.72 12.92 16.30
C THR A 32 -58.83 13.20 17.80
N ALA A 33 -58.12 12.45 18.65
CA ALA A 33 -58.12 12.68 20.09
C ALA A 33 -57.38 13.99 20.41
N GLY A 34 -57.92 14.77 21.35
CA GLY A 34 -57.25 15.98 21.84
C GLY A 34 -55.96 15.65 22.62
N SER A 35 -55.09 16.65 22.78
CA SER A 35 -53.84 16.45 23.52
C SER A 35 -54.11 16.17 25.00
N GLY A 36 -53.66 15.00 25.46
CA GLY A 36 -53.70 14.60 26.86
C GLY A 36 -52.53 15.16 27.66
N SER A 37 -52.66 15.21 28.98
CA SER A 37 -51.62 15.72 29.89
C SER A 37 -50.29 14.97 29.83
N GLY A 38 -50.29 13.74 29.33
CA GLY A 38 -49.08 12.90 29.14
C GLY A 38 -48.34 13.14 27.81
N ASP A 39 -48.98 13.75 26.80
CA ASP A 39 -48.44 13.83 25.45
C ASP A 39 -47.18 14.71 25.39
N PHE A 40 -47.12 15.74 26.23
CA PHE A 40 -45.94 16.59 26.35
C PHE A 40 -44.69 15.79 26.73
N HIS A 41 -44.80 14.85 27.66
CA HIS A 41 -43.66 14.04 28.08
C HIS A 41 -43.27 12.99 27.03
N VAL A 42 -44.24 12.47 26.27
CA VAL A 42 -43.97 11.59 25.12
C VAL A 42 -43.18 12.35 24.07
N TYR A 43 -43.63 13.53 23.64
CA TYR A 43 -42.91 14.38 22.70
C TYR A 43 -41.51 14.73 23.20
N ARG A 44 -41.38 15.15 24.46
CA ARG A 44 -40.07 15.49 25.05
C ARG A 44 -39.09 14.32 24.97
N ASN A 45 -39.54 13.12 25.30
CA ASN A 45 -38.70 11.92 25.26
C ASN A 45 -38.36 11.52 23.82
N GLN A 46 -39.33 11.56 22.90
CA GLN A 46 -39.10 11.29 21.47
C GLN A 46 -38.12 12.29 20.86
N ARG A 47 -38.30 13.59 21.12
CA ARG A 47 -37.41 14.65 20.64
C ARG A 47 -35.98 14.46 21.14
N ARG A 48 -35.77 14.11 22.41
CA ARG A 48 -34.42 13.81 22.91
C ARG A 48 -33.79 12.62 22.17
N LYS A 49 -34.55 11.54 21.96
CA LYS A 49 -34.08 10.37 21.21
C LYS A 49 -33.66 10.76 19.79
N GLU A 50 -34.48 11.56 19.11
CA GLU A 50 -34.17 12.01 17.75
C GLU A 50 -32.96 12.95 17.70
N LEU A 51 -32.84 13.91 18.64
CA LEU A 51 -31.65 14.79 18.70
C LEU A 51 -30.38 13.98 18.95
N THR A 52 -30.38 13.08 19.92
CA THR A 52 -29.24 12.20 20.18
C THR A 52 -28.92 11.30 18.97
N ARG A 53 -29.93 10.87 18.21
CA ARG A 53 -29.72 10.10 16.97
C ARG A 53 -29.05 10.96 15.89
N LEU A 54 -29.53 12.19 15.68
CA LEU A 54 -28.95 13.13 14.71
C LEU A 54 -27.51 13.48 15.07
N GLU A 55 -27.23 13.78 16.34
CA GLU A 55 -25.88 14.08 16.82
C GLU A 55 -24.91 12.90 16.59
N LYS A 56 -25.36 11.65 16.78
CA LYS A 56 -24.53 10.46 16.50
C LYS A 56 -24.23 10.31 15.01
N LEU A 57 -25.21 10.54 14.15
CA LEU A 57 -25.03 10.48 12.70
C LEU A 57 -24.07 11.55 12.22
N GLU A 58 -24.22 12.79 12.70
CA GLU A 58 -23.33 13.90 12.34
C GLU A 58 -21.89 13.65 12.80
N LYS A 59 -21.70 13.23 14.05
CA LYS A 59 -20.36 12.86 14.56
C LYS A 59 -19.74 11.71 13.78
N GLY A 60 -20.53 10.69 13.43
CA GLY A 60 -20.08 9.59 12.59
C GLY A 60 -19.62 10.06 11.22
N ALA A 61 -20.38 10.93 10.57
CA ALA A 61 -20.03 11.49 9.26
C ALA A 61 -18.73 12.29 9.28
N ILE A 62 -18.51 13.09 10.32
CA ILE A 62 -17.25 13.85 10.50
C ILE A 62 -16.07 12.89 10.66
N ILE A 63 -16.18 11.90 11.54
CA ILE A 63 -15.12 10.91 11.76
C ILE A 63 -14.81 10.13 10.47
N ASP A 64 -15.85 9.71 9.74
CA ASP A 64 -15.68 8.99 8.47
C ASP A 64 -14.99 9.84 7.40
N GLN A 65 -15.30 11.14 7.35
CA GLN A 65 -14.64 12.09 6.45
C GLN A 65 -13.17 12.27 6.82
N GLU A 66 -12.86 12.54 8.10
CA GLU A 66 -11.49 12.70 8.59
C GLU A 66 -10.64 11.44 8.34
N ASN A 67 -11.23 10.26 8.55
CA ASN A 67 -10.56 8.99 8.28
C ASN A 67 -10.28 8.78 6.80
N LYS A 68 -11.23 9.12 5.91
CA LYS A 68 -11.03 9.05 4.45
C LYS A 68 -9.91 9.98 4.01
N GLU A 69 -9.94 11.24 4.44
CA GLU A 69 -8.90 12.22 4.12
C GLU A 69 -7.52 11.78 4.64
N PHE A 70 -7.46 11.18 5.84
CA PHE A 70 -6.22 10.64 6.39
C PHE A 70 -5.69 9.47 5.57
N GLN A 71 -6.56 8.53 5.18
CA GLN A 71 -6.19 7.38 4.36
C GLN A 71 -5.67 7.81 3.00
N GLU A 72 -6.36 8.73 2.31
CA GLU A 72 -5.92 9.29 1.03
C GLU A 72 -4.52 9.94 1.15
N ARG A 73 -4.33 10.81 2.14
CA ARG A 73 -3.01 11.45 2.38
C ARG A 73 -1.91 10.43 2.70
N ARG A 74 -2.25 9.34 3.39
CA ARG A 74 -1.29 8.26 3.70
C ARG A 74 -0.92 7.50 2.44
N GLU A 75 -1.90 7.11 1.64
CA GLU A 75 -1.69 6.40 0.39
C GLU A 75 -0.85 7.21 -0.59
N ASP A 76 -1.10 8.51 -0.73
CA ASP A 76 -0.34 9.38 -1.62
C ASP A 76 1.13 9.45 -1.22
N LYS A 77 1.42 9.57 0.07
CA LYS A 77 2.80 9.54 0.58
C LYS A 77 3.47 8.19 0.35
N ILE A 78 2.73 7.09 0.51
CA ILE A 78 3.24 5.74 0.24
C ILE A 78 3.57 5.62 -1.25
N LYS A 79 2.63 5.95 -2.15
CA LYS A 79 2.82 5.94 -3.60
C LYS A 79 4.03 6.78 -4.01
N GLU A 80 4.18 8.00 -3.49
CA GLU A 80 5.33 8.86 -3.80
C GLU A 80 6.65 8.22 -3.33
N SER A 81 6.67 7.65 -2.13
CA SER A 81 7.87 6.99 -1.58
C SER A 81 8.25 5.73 -2.38
N GLU A 82 7.24 4.96 -2.81
CA GLU A 82 7.39 3.77 -3.63
C GLU A 82 7.90 4.12 -5.02
N GLU A 83 7.36 5.16 -5.67
CA GLU A 83 7.84 5.64 -6.95
C GLU A 83 9.30 6.10 -6.88
N ARG A 84 9.66 6.89 -5.87
CA ARG A 84 11.03 7.36 -5.65
C ARG A 84 11.97 6.17 -5.43
N THR A 85 11.54 5.18 -4.67
CA THR A 85 12.32 3.97 -4.37
C THR A 85 12.44 3.06 -5.60
N ALA A 86 11.37 2.89 -6.37
CA ALA A 86 11.33 2.12 -7.61
C ALA A 86 12.26 2.71 -8.67
N LYS A 87 12.17 4.03 -8.92
CA LYS A 87 13.07 4.74 -9.85
C LYS A 87 14.55 4.57 -9.45
N LYS A 88 14.88 4.74 -8.16
CA LYS A 88 16.24 4.53 -7.65
C LYS A 88 16.70 3.08 -7.76
N SER A 89 15.81 2.11 -7.45
CA SER A 89 16.08 0.68 -7.54
C SER A 89 16.34 0.25 -8.99
N GLN A 90 15.52 0.69 -9.94
CA GLN A 90 15.69 0.45 -11.37
C GLN A 90 17.04 0.99 -11.86
N LYS A 91 17.40 2.24 -11.50
CA LYS A 91 18.72 2.82 -11.84
C LYS A 91 19.88 1.99 -11.28
N ARG A 92 19.77 1.50 -10.04
CA ARG A 92 20.79 0.62 -9.43
C ARG A 92 20.89 -0.73 -10.15
N LYS A 93 19.75 -1.33 -10.53
CA LYS A 93 19.70 -2.59 -11.30
C LYS A 93 20.37 -2.43 -12.66
N LEU A 94 20.05 -1.37 -13.41
CA LEU A 94 20.68 -1.06 -14.70
C LEU A 94 22.20 -0.87 -14.55
N LYS A 95 22.66 -0.09 -13.56
CA LYS A 95 24.10 0.10 -13.30
C LYS A 95 24.80 -1.22 -12.92
N LYS A 96 24.14 -2.10 -12.15
CA LYS A 96 24.66 -3.43 -11.82
C LYS A 96 24.78 -4.31 -13.06
N GLN A 97 23.79 -4.28 -13.95
CA GLN A 97 23.82 -5.00 -15.23
C GLN A 97 24.94 -4.49 -16.15
N GLN A 98 25.09 -3.17 -16.30
CA GLN A 98 26.17 -2.57 -17.10
C GLN A 98 27.56 -2.92 -16.57
N ARG A 99 27.77 -2.90 -15.24
CA ARG A 99 29.04 -3.32 -14.63
C ARG A 99 29.36 -4.78 -14.96
N LYS A 100 28.39 -5.68 -14.77
CA LYS A 100 28.54 -7.10 -15.13
C LYS A 100 28.86 -7.28 -16.62
N HIS A 101 28.15 -6.58 -17.49
CA HIS A 101 28.40 -6.64 -18.93
C HIS A 101 29.82 -6.14 -19.28
N ASN A 102 30.27 -5.04 -18.69
CA ASN A 102 31.62 -4.51 -18.91
C ASN A 102 32.70 -5.44 -18.37
N GLU A 103 32.49 -6.09 -17.22
CA GLU A 103 33.39 -7.10 -16.68
C GLU A 103 33.51 -8.31 -17.61
N ILE A 104 32.38 -8.80 -18.13
CA ILE A 104 32.36 -9.89 -19.12
C ILE A 104 33.08 -9.46 -20.40
N ARG A 105 32.77 -8.28 -20.94
CA ARG A 105 33.42 -7.74 -22.14
C ARG A 105 34.94 -7.65 -21.98
N LYS A 106 35.43 -7.11 -20.85
CA LYS A 106 36.87 -7.05 -20.57
C LYS A 106 37.51 -8.43 -20.49
N LYS A 107 36.85 -9.40 -19.86
CA LYS A 107 37.35 -10.79 -19.81
C LYS A 107 37.47 -11.40 -21.21
N VAL A 108 36.43 -11.23 -22.04
CA VAL A 108 36.43 -11.68 -23.44
C VAL A 108 37.52 -11.00 -24.25
N GLU A 109 37.71 -9.68 -24.08
CA GLU A 109 38.75 -8.91 -24.79
C GLU A 109 40.17 -9.39 -24.43
N VAL A 110 40.45 -9.60 -23.14
CA VAL A 110 41.72 -10.17 -22.67
C VAL A 110 41.94 -11.59 -23.22
N GLU A 111 40.89 -12.40 -23.30
CA GLU A 111 40.98 -13.76 -23.83
C GLU A 111 41.23 -13.75 -25.35
N LEU A 112 40.57 -12.85 -26.09
CA LEU A 112 40.79 -12.64 -27.52
C LEU A 112 42.22 -12.13 -27.83
N GLU A 113 42.75 -11.22 -27.02
CA GLU A 113 44.14 -10.76 -27.16
C GLU A 113 45.15 -11.88 -26.93
N LYS A 114 44.93 -12.73 -25.92
CA LYS A 114 45.76 -13.92 -25.68
C LYS A 114 45.74 -14.90 -26.86
N ILE A 115 44.57 -15.12 -27.46
CA ILE A 115 44.43 -15.99 -28.64
C ILE A 115 45.19 -15.38 -29.84
N LYS A 116 45.07 -14.08 -30.09
CA LYS A 116 45.81 -13.39 -31.16
C LYS A 116 47.33 -13.45 -30.94
N GLN A 117 47.82 -13.25 -29.72
CA GLN A 117 49.25 -13.36 -29.43
C GLN A 117 49.78 -14.78 -29.69
N LYS A 118 49.04 -15.82 -29.27
CA LYS A 118 49.39 -17.21 -29.56
C LYS A 118 49.43 -17.54 -31.05
N GLN A 119 48.51 -16.98 -31.85
CA GLN A 119 48.48 -17.21 -33.30
C GLN A 119 49.57 -16.46 -34.07
N ASN A 120 50.03 -15.32 -33.55
CA ASN A 120 51.16 -14.60 -34.15
C ASN A 120 52.49 -15.29 -33.82
N SER A 121 52.68 -15.82 -32.61
CA SER A 121 53.89 -16.58 -32.25
C SER A 121 54.04 -17.91 -32.99
N SER A 122 52.97 -18.47 -33.55
CA SER A 122 53.02 -19.70 -34.35
C SER A 122 53.22 -19.45 -35.86
N LYS A 123 53.41 -18.20 -36.29
CA LYS A 123 53.64 -17.83 -37.70
C LYS A 123 55.08 -17.40 -38.01
N ASP A 124 55.92 -17.18 -36.99
CA ASP A 124 57.32 -16.75 -37.17
C ASP A 124 58.34 -17.92 -37.16
N ASP A 125 57.89 -19.17 -36.97
CA ASP A 125 58.77 -20.36 -36.95
C ASP A 125 58.89 -21.08 -38.31
N ASP A 126 58.19 -20.62 -39.36
CA ASP A 126 58.17 -21.31 -40.67
C ASP A 126 58.94 -20.54 -41.78
N SER A 127 59.83 -19.61 -41.42
CA SER A 127 60.63 -18.84 -42.39
C SER A 127 62.15 -18.85 -42.14
N LYS A 128 62.68 -19.85 -41.43
CA LYS A 128 64.13 -20.04 -41.26
C LYS A 128 64.57 -21.49 -41.45
N GLU A 129 64.22 -22.10 -42.59
CA GLU A 129 64.86 -23.35 -43.01
C GLU A 129 65.00 -23.40 -44.54
N ALA A 130 65.82 -22.49 -45.11
CA ALA A 130 66.25 -22.58 -46.51
C ALA A 130 67.49 -21.71 -46.81
N SER A 131 68.62 -21.93 -46.15
CA SER A 131 69.92 -21.46 -46.68
C SER A 131 71.10 -22.17 -45.99
N ASP A 132 71.31 -23.45 -46.29
CA ASP A 132 72.63 -24.08 -46.11
C ASP A 132 72.82 -25.15 -47.19
N LYS A 133 73.31 -24.73 -48.36
CA LYS A 133 73.92 -25.57 -49.40
C LYS A 133 74.51 -24.69 -50.51
N GLU A 134 75.81 -24.39 -50.39
CA GLU A 134 76.90 -24.56 -51.37
C GLU A 134 78.12 -23.70 -51.01
#